data_AF-A0A7H9HLP3-F1
#
_entry.id   AF-A0A7H9HLP3-F1
#
_cell.length_a   1.000
_cell.length_b   1.000
_cell.length_c   1.000
_cell.angle_alpha   90.00
_cell.angle_beta   90.00
_cell.angle_gamma   90.00
#
_symmetry.space_group_name_H-M   'P 1'
#
loop_
_entity.id
_entity.type
_entity.pdbx_description
1 polymer ?
#
loop_
_entity_poly.entity_id
_entity_poly.type
_entity_poly.pdbx_seq_one_letter_code
_entity_poly.pdbx_strand_id
1 'polypeptide(L)'
;MLSYFFGGSTSGSKNKDLPKLAIVELREQINLLTKKQSHLQTQILKQENDARGFLAKNNKNLAKNSLKKKKIYEGQLVKLEGQMETLEQQLFSIESANLNLETMRAMKQGAKAMKQMHNGLDLDKVDETMEQIREQVELGEEISDAISRPMYTGANEVDEEELDEELDMLAQEAAMGEAARQTAGTQRVSLPSAPSDKIQASDKQEEQEEEDEDERALRELQAEMGL
;
A
#
# COMPACT_ATOMS: atom_id res chain seq x y z
N MET A 1 0.83 -33.51 -54.01
CA MET A 1 2.07 -33.14 -53.28
C MET A 1 2.35 -31.68 -53.65
N LEU A 2 2.50 -30.71 -52.76
CA LEU A 2 3.10 -30.72 -51.43
C LEU A 2 2.18 -30.07 -50.39
N SER A 3 2.04 -30.76 -49.26
CA SER A 3 1.60 -30.19 -47.99
C SER A 3 2.76 -29.42 -47.38
N TYR A 4 2.57 -28.14 -47.06
CA TYR A 4 3.46 -27.44 -46.12
C TYR A 4 2.73 -27.23 -44.81
N PHE A 5 2.86 -28.26 -43.97
CA PHE A 5 2.77 -28.18 -42.53
C PHE A 5 4.05 -27.49 -42.01
N PHE A 6 3.88 -26.38 -41.29
CA PHE A 6 4.83 -25.93 -40.28
C PHE A 6 3.98 -25.24 -39.21
N GLY A 7 3.61 -25.98 -38.14
CA GLY A 7 4.32 -25.93 -36.86
C GLY A 7 3.97 -24.62 -36.14
N GLY A 8 3.01 -24.57 -35.21
CA GLY A 8 2.99 -25.33 -33.98
C GLY A 8 3.67 -24.53 -32.86
N SER A 9 2.87 -23.83 -32.05
CA SER A 9 3.15 -23.43 -30.67
C SER A 9 4.20 -22.33 -30.38
N THR A 10 3.76 -21.06 -30.28
CA THR A 10 4.41 -20.01 -29.46
C THR A 10 3.44 -19.03 -28.78
N SER A 11 2.12 -19.27 -28.78
CA SER A 11 1.14 -18.28 -28.24
C SER A 11 1.00 -18.29 -26.70
N GLY A 12 1.52 -19.29 -26.01
CA GLY A 12 1.37 -19.43 -24.54
C GLY A 12 2.20 -18.43 -23.72
N SER A 13 3.29 -17.90 -24.27
CA SER A 13 4.15 -16.91 -23.60
C SER A 13 3.63 -15.49 -23.78
N LYS A 14 3.17 -15.15 -25.00
CA LYS A 14 2.71 -13.79 -25.35
C LYS A 14 1.54 -13.31 -24.49
N ASN A 15 0.67 -14.22 -24.06
CA ASN A 15 -0.51 -13.86 -23.24
C ASN A 15 -0.19 -13.54 -21.77
N LYS A 16 0.93 -14.02 -21.22
CA LYS A 16 1.30 -13.72 -19.83
C LYS A 16 1.86 -12.31 -19.68
N ASP A 17 2.43 -11.76 -20.76
CA ASP A 17 3.05 -10.44 -20.77
C ASP A 17 2.10 -9.33 -21.25
N LEU A 18 0.93 -9.69 -21.79
CA LEU A 18 -0.07 -8.72 -22.28
C LEU A 18 -0.45 -7.64 -21.26
N PRO A 19 -0.77 -7.96 -19.98
CA PRO A 19 -1.14 -6.92 -19.01
C PRO A 19 0.02 -5.98 -18.70
N LYS A 20 1.24 -6.51 -18.60
CA LYS A 20 2.44 -5.72 -18.32
C LYS A 20 2.78 -4.80 -19.48
N LEU A 21 2.69 -5.30 -20.72
CA LEU A 21 2.90 -4.51 -21.93
C LEU A 21 1.86 -3.39 -22.04
N ALA A 22 0.58 -3.69 -21.83
CA ALA A 22 -0.49 -2.70 -21.87
C ALA A 22 -0.29 -1.60 -20.82
N ILE A 23 0.14 -1.95 -19.60
CA ILE A 23 0.47 -0.97 -18.54
C ILE A 23 1.60 -0.04 -19.00
N VAL A 24 2.66 -0.58 -19.60
CA VAL A 24 3.79 0.24 -20.10
C VAL A 24 3.32 1.17 -21.23
N GLU A 25 2.62 0.65 -22.23
CA GLU A 25 2.11 1.44 -23.36
C GLU A 25 1.17 2.57 -22.90
N LEU A 26 0.26 2.28 -21.95
CA LEU A 26 -0.64 3.29 -21.37
C LEU A 26 0.15 4.39 -20.64
N ARG A 27 1.15 4.03 -19.83
CA ARG A 27 1.99 4.99 -19.11
C ARG A 27 2.80 5.87 -20.06
N GLU A 28 3.36 5.29 -21.14
CA GLU A 28 4.05 6.05 -22.18
C GLU A 28 3.11 7.04 -22.88
N GLN A 29 1.91 6.59 -23.22
CA GLN A 29 0.90 7.44 -23.86
C GLN A 29 0.46 8.57 -22.93
N ILE A 30 0.22 8.29 -21.64
CA ILE A 30 -0.09 9.32 -20.63
C ILE A 30 1.06 10.35 -20.56
N ASN A 31 2.32 9.90 -20.48
CA ASN A 31 3.48 10.81 -20.46
C ASN A 31 3.54 11.73 -21.69
N LEU A 32 3.27 11.18 -22.88
CA LEU A 32 3.21 11.95 -24.11
C LEU A 32 2.09 13.00 -24.08
N LEU A 33 0.92 12.63 -23.57
CA LEU A 33 -0.20 13.56 -23.39
C LEU A 33 0.13 14.64 -22.36
N THR A 34 0.79 14.32 -21.24
CA THR A 34 1.26 15.31 -20.25
C THR A 34 2.21 16.33 -20.88
N LYS A 35 3.17 15.88 -21.72
CA LYS A 35 4.07 16.80 -22.45
C LYS A 35 3.28 17.72 -23.38
N LYS A 36 2.28 17.18 -24.09
CA LYS A 36 1.41 17.96 -24.97
C LYS A 36 0.51 18.93 -24.18
N GLN A 37 0.05 18.56 -22.99
CA GLN A 37 -0.68 19.42 -22.06
C GLN A 37 0.17 20.65 -21.69
N SER A 38 1.41 20.44 -21.25
CA SER A 38 2.36 21.51 -20.91
C SER A 38 2.63 22.44 -22.11
N HIS A 39 2.79 21.86 -23.30
CA HIS A 39 2.93 22.67 -24.52
C HIS A 39 1.69 23.54 -24.79
N LEU A 40 0.49 22.98 -24.70
CA LEU A 40 -0.76 23.74 -24.89
C LEU A 40 -0.91 24.86 -23.85
N GLN A 41 -0.61 24.58 -22.58
CA GLN A 41 -0.62 25.59 -21.51
C GLN A 41 0.35 26.74 -21.81
N THR A 42 1.56 26.43 -22.26
CA THR A 42 2.55 27.43 -22.69
C THR A 42 2.01 28.29 -23.85
N GLN A 43 1.37 27.66 -24.83
CA GLN A 43 0.78 28.36 -25.98
C GLN A 43 -0.41 29.24 -25.57
N ILE A 44 -1.23 28.82 -24.62
CA ILE A 44 -2.32 29.62 -24.04
C ILE A 44 -1.75 30.89 -23.39
N LEU A 45 -0.74 30.74 -22.52
CA LEU A 45 -0.09 31.88 -21.86
C LEU A 45 0.55 32.83 -22.86
N LYS A 46 1.20 32.30 -23.90
CA LYS A 46 1.76 33.11 -24.99
C LYS A 46 0.68 33.92 -25.69
N GLN A 47 -0.43 33.30 -26.10
CA GLN A 47 -1.51 34.02 -26.77
C GLN A 47 -2.19 35.05 -25.88
N GLU A 48 -2.25 34.81 -24.57
CA GLU A 48 -2.72 35.79 -23.60
C GLU A 48 -1.81 37.02 -23.51
N ASN A 49 -0.50 36.79 -23.42
CA ASN A 49 0.49 37.87 -23.41
C ASN A 49 0.51 38.64 -24.73
N ASP A 50 0.44 37.95 -25.87
CA ASP A 50 0.33 38.58 -27.20
C ASP A 50 -0.92 39.47 -27.28
N ALA A 51 -2.07 38.99 -26.79
CA ALA A 51 -3.32 39.75 -26.77
C ALA A 51 -3.19 41.03 -25.92
N ARG A 52 -2.61 40.94 -24.71
CA ARG A 52 -2.33 42.10 -23.85
C ARG A 52 -1.38 43.09 -24.55
N GLY A 53 -0.32 42.59 -25.18
CA GLY A 53 0.64 43.40 -25.91
C GLY A 53 0.04 44.16 -27.10
N PHE A 54 -0.86 43.52 -27.85
CA PHE A 54 -1.58 44.18 -28.96
C PHE A 54 -2.59 45.22 -28.45
N LEU A 55 -3.28 44.95 -27.34
CA LEU A 55 -4.19 45.93 -26.72
C LEU A 55 -3.45 47.17 -26.22
N ALA A 56 -2.28 47.01 -25.60
CA ALA A 56 -1.44 48.13 -25.17
C ALA A 56 -1.02 49.04 -26.34
N LYS A 57 -0.92 48.49 -27.56
CA LYS A 57 -0.63 49.21 -28.80
C LYS A 57 -1.89 49.68 -29.55
N ASN A 58 -3.07 49.63 -28.92
CA ASN A 58 -4.38 49.93 -29.52
C ASN A 58 -4.75 49.08 -30.76
N ASN A 59 -4.09 47.94 -30.98
CA ASN A 59 -4.38 47.05 -32.11
C ASN A 59 -5.41 45.96 -31.74
N LYS A 60 -6.69 46.36 -31.71
CA LYS A 60 -7.81 45.49 -31.30
C LYS A 60 -8.01 44.26 -32.18
N ASN A 61 -7.71 44.36 -33.48
CA ASN A 61 -7.89 43.25 -34.42
C ASN A 61 -6.90 42.12 -34.16
N LEU A 62 -5.62 42.44 -33.95
CA LEU A 62 -4.61 41.44 -33.61
C LEU A 62 -4.86 40.83 -32.22
N ALA A 63 -5.25 41.65 -31.24
CA ALA A 63 -5.63 41.15 -29.92
C ALA A 63 -6.78 40.13 -29.98
N LYS A 64 -7.83 40.43 -30.75
CA LYS A 64 -8.97 39.51 -30.95
C LYS A 64 -8.54 38.20 -31.61
N ASN A 65 -7.61 38.25 -32.57
CA ASN A 65 -7.07 37.05 -33.20
C ASN A 65 -6.25 36.18 -32.21
N SER A 66 -5.43 36.79 -31.36
CA SER A 66 -4.71 36.07 -30.31
C SER A 66 -5.66 35.42 -29.30
N LEU A 67 -6.72 36.13 -28.87
CA LEU A 67 -7.76 35.55 -28.00
C LEU A 67 -8.50 34.39 -28.66
N LYS A 68 -8.77 34.46 -29.97
CA LYS A 68 -9.37 33.34 -30.72
C LYS A 68 -8.46 32.10 -30.70
N LYS A 69 -7.15 32.28 -30.90
CA LYS A 69 -6.17 31.19 -30.80
C LYS A 69 -6.10 30.63 -29.38
N LYS A 70 -6.07 31.49 -28.36
CA LYS A 70 -6.14 31.10 -26.94
C LYS A 70 -7.34 30.17 -26.69
N LYS A 71 -8.53 30.57 -27.11
CA LYS A 71 -9.76 29.78 -26.97
C LYS A 71 -9.71 28.43 -27.68
N ILE A 72 -9.08 28.36 -28.85
CA ILE A 72 -8.86 27.09 -29.56
C ILE A 72 -7.94 26.17 -28.75
N TYR A 73 -6.83 26.69 -28.21
CA TYR A 73 -5.92 25.90 -27.39
C TYR A 73 -6.55 25.47 -26.06
N GLU A 74 -7.34 26.32 -25.41
CA GLU A 74 -8.15 25.94 -24.24
C GLU A 74 -9.09 24.78 -24.55
N GLY A 75 -9.80 24.83 -25.69
CA GLY A 75 -10.67 23.73 -26.11
C GLY A 75 -9.91 22.44 -26.45
N GLN A 76 -8.68 22.53 -26.96
CA GLN A 76 -7.80 21.38 -27.17
C GLN A 76 -7.29 20.79 -25.84
N LEU A 77 -6.99 21.65 -24.87
CA LEU A 77 -6.54 21.27 -23.54
C LEU A 77 -7.61 20.44 -22.82
N VAL A 78 -8.86 20.92 -22.78
CA VAL A 78 -9.98 20.18 -22.16
C VAL A 78 -10.19 18.80 -22.79
N LYS A 79 -10.11 18.71 -24.13
CA LYS A 79 -10.22 17.42 -24.82
C LYS A 79 -9.08 16.47 -24.45
N LEU A 80 -7.86 17.00 -24.32
CA LEU A 80 -6.69 16.23 -23.97
C LEU A 80 -6.76 15.73 -22.51
N GLU A 81 -7.25 16.56 -21.60
CA GLU A 81 -7.47 16.19 -20.19
C GLU A 81 -8.48 15.04 -20.07
N GLY A 82 -9.59 15.08 -20.81
CA GLY A 82 -10.54 13.95 -20.86
C GLY A 82 -9.95 12.67 -21.47
N GLN A 83 -9.03 12.79 -22.43
CA GLN A 83 -8.29 11.64 -22.96
C GLN A 83 -7.34 11.05 -21.92
N MET A 84 -6.64 11.89 -21.16
CA MET A 84 -5.75 11.46 -20.08
C MET A 84 -6.54 10.73 -18.98
N GLU A 85 -7.64 11.32 -18.52
CA GLU A 85 -8.51 10.71 -17.51
C GLU A 85 -8.99 9.31 -17.94
N THR A 86 -9.40 9.17 -19.20
CA THR A 86 -9.83 7.87 -19.75
C THR A 86 -8.70 6.83 -19.72
N LEU A 87 -7.47 7.23 -20.07
CA LEU A 87 -6.31 6.33 -20.05
C LEU A 87 -5.88 5.97 -18.61
N GLU A 88 -5.95 6.92 -17.68
CA GLU A 88 -5.66 6.69 -16.27
C GLU A 88 -6.65 5.71 -15.63
N GLN A 89 -7.95 5.86 -15.94
CA GLN A 89 -8.98 4.91 -15.51
C GLN A 89 -8.74 3.49 -16.07
N GLN A 90 -8.32 3.39 -17.34
CA GLN A 90 -7.95 2.10 -17.94
C GLN A 90 -6.72 1.49 -17.28
N LEU A 91 -5.68 2.29 -17.03
CA LEU A 91 -4.47 1.86 -16.35
C LEU A 91 -4.80 1.29 -14.97
N PHE A 92 -5.56 2.03 -14.16
CA PHE A 92 -6.02 1.58 -12.84
C PHE A 92 -6.81 0.27 -12.92
N SER A 93 -7.72 0.17 -13.90
CA SER A 93 -8.53 -1.04 -14.10
C SER A 93 -7.68 -2.28 -14.42
N ILE A 94 -6.66 -2.12 -15.27
CA ILE A 94 -5.74 -3.21 -15.63
C ILE A 94 -4.85 -3.61 -14.44
N GLU A 95 -4.34 -2.64 -13.69
CA GLU A 95 -3.54 -2.89 -12.49
C GLU A 95 -4.35 -3.65 -11.43
N SER A 96 -5.58 -3.20 -11.17
CA SER A 96 -6.51 -3.89 -10.27
C SER A 96 -6.84 -5.31 -10.76
N ALA A 97 -7.12 -5.49 -12.05
CA ALA A 97 -7.40 -6.80 -12.63
C ALA A 97 -6.20 -7.76 -12.50
N ASN A 98 -4.97 -7.25 -12.65
CA ASN A 98 -3.77 -8.05 -12.50
C ASN A 98 -3.55 -8.48 -11.04
N LEU A 99 -3.76 -7.58 -10.07
CA LEU A 99 -3.73 -7.92 -8.64
C LEU A 99 -4.75 -9.02 -8.31
N ASN A 100 -6.01 -8.84 -8.74
CA ASN A 100 -7.06 -9.83 -8.51
C ASN A 100 -6.72 -11.19 -9.13
N LEU A 101 -6.09 -11.21 -10.30
CA LEU A 101 -5.64 -12.43 -10.96
C LEU A 101 -4.54 -13.14 -10.15
N GLU A 102 -3.61 -12.40 -9.55
CA GLU A 102 -2.58 -12.95 -8.67
C GLU A 102 -3.18 -13.51 -7.37
N THR A 103 -4.10 -12.79 -6.73
CA THR A 103 -4.85 -13.30 -5.57
C THR A 103 -5.58 -14.60 -5.90
N MET A 104 -6.29 -14.65 -7.03
CA MET A 104 -6.99 -15.85 -7.48
C MET A 104 -6.05 -17.03 -7.75
N ARG A 105 -4.83 -16.77 -8.27
CA ARG A 105 -3.80 -17.80 -8.44
C ARG A 105 -3.33 -18.35 -7.10
N ALA A 106 -3.08 -17.48 -6.11
CA ALA A 106 -2.70 -17.89 -4.76
C ALA A 106 -3.81 -18.72 -4.09
N MET A 107 -5.06 -18.28 -4.17
CA MET A 107 -6.22 -19.02 -3.66
C MET A 107 -6.34 -20.40 -4.31
N LYS A 108 -6.16 -20.50 -5.64
CA LYS A 108 -6.19 -21.77 -6.36
C LYS A 108 -5.07 -22.72 -5.90
N GLN A 109 -3.88 -22.19 -5.62
CA GLN A 109 -2.77 -22.98 -5.09
C GLN A 109 -3.03 -23.45 -3.66
N GLY A 110 -3.56 -22.58 -2.80
CA GLY A 110 -4.00 -22.95 -1.45
C GLY A 110 -5.08 -24.03 -1.47
N ALA A 111 -6.10 -23.88 -2.32
CA ALA A 111 -7.14 -24.89 -2.50
C ALA A 111 -6.57 -26.24 -2.98
N LYS A 112 -5.57 -26.22 -3.86
CA LYS A 112 -4.87 -27.45 -4.30
C LYS A 112 -4.08 -28.09 -3.17
N ALA A 113 -3.37 -27.30 -2.35
CA ALA A 113 -2.63 -27.79 -1.19
C ALA A 113 -3.58 -28.41 -0.14
N MET A 114 -4.68 -27.71 0.20
CA MET A 114 -5.73 -28.23 1.08
C MET A 114 -6.31 -29.54 0.54
N LYS A 115 -6.61 -29.59 -0.77
CA LYS A 115 -7.09 -30.82 -1.40
C LYS A 115 -6.08 -31.95 -1.25
N GLN A 116 -4.78 -31.70 -1.44
CA GLN A 116 -3.74 -32.73 -1.29
C GLN A 116 -3.59 -33.19 0.16
N MET A 117 -3.63 -32.28 1.14
CA MET A 117 -3.62 -32.63 2.57
C MET A 117 -4.81 -33.53 2.92
N HIS A 118 -6.00 -33.21 2.42
CA HIS A 118 -7.20 -34.01 2.63
C HIS A 118 -7.22 -35.30 1.79
N ASN A 119 -6.51 -35.36 0.67
CA ASN A 119 -6.47 -36.55 -0.19
C ASN A 119 -5.74 -37.74 0.47
N GLY A 120 -4.99 -37.51 1.56
CA GLY A 120 -4.38 -38.55 2.40
C GLY A 120 -5.20 -38.89 3.66
N LEU A 121 -6.25 -38.11 3.96
CA LEU A 121 -7.28 -38.45 4.94
C LEU A 121 -8.31 -39.33 4.23
N ASP A 122 -8.03 -40.63 4.15
CA ASP A 122 -9.03 -41.59 3.69
C ASP A 122 -10.25 -41.47 4.60
N LEU A 123 -11.47 -41.41 4.03
CA LEU A 123 -12.70 -41.37 4.85
C LEU A 123 -12.73 -42.54 5.84
N ASP A 124 -12.25 -43.71 5.40
CA ASP A 124 -12.11 -44.91 6.22
C ASP A 124 -11.14 -44.71 7.41
N LYS A 125 -10.06 -43.95 7.23
CA LYS A 125 -9.12 -43.62 8.31
C LYS A 125 -9.67 -42.57 9.26
N VAL A 126 -10.50 -41.65 8.77
CA VAL A 126 -11.19 -40.68 9.64
C VAL A 126 -12.21 -41.42 10.50
N ASP A 127 -12.99 -42.35 9.93
CA ASP A 127 -13.92 -43.19 10.67
C ASP A 127 -13.19 -44.05 11.72
N GLU A 128 -12.09 -44.71 11.36
CA GLU A 128 -11.24 -45.48 12.30
C GLU A 128 -10.66 -44.59 13.42
N THR A 129 -10.19 -43.39 13.08
CA THR A 129 -9.64 -42.45 14.08
C THR A 129 -10.76 -41.90 14.98
N MET A 130 -11.96 -41.66 14.45
CA MET A 130 -13.11 -41.21 15.24
C MET A 130 -13.66 -42.32 16.14
N GLU A 131 -13.57 -43.59 15.71
CA GLU A 131 -13.88 -44.75 16.54
C GLU A 131 -12.86 -44.92 17.67
N GLN A 132 -11.57 -44.79 17.38
CA GLN A 132 -10.52 -44.74 18.42
C GLN A 132 -10.70 -43.56 19.38
N ILE A 133 -11.09 -42.37 18.89
CA ILE A 133 -11.39 -41.22 19.75
C ILE A 133 -12.59 -41.50 20.64
N ARG A 134 -13.67 -42.11 20.11
CA ARG A 134 -14.82 -42.51 20.95
C ARG A 134 -14.42 -43.51 22.00
N GLU A 135 -13.62 -44.51 21.64
CA GLU A 135 -13.11 -45.52 22.57
C GLU A 135 -12.20 -44.89 23.65
N GLN A 136 -11.38 -43.90 23.29
CA GLN A 136 -10.55 -43.15 24.23
C GLN A 136 -11.35 -42.15 25.09
N VAL A 137 -12.42 -41.56 24.55
CA VAL A 137 -13.34 -40.70 25.31
C VAL A 137 -14.16 -41.54 26.28
N GLU A 138 -14.67 -42.70 25.88
CA GLU A 138 -15.34 -43.66 26.76
C GLU A 138 -14.38 -44.18 27.84
N LEU A 139 -13.13 -44.50 27.48
CA LEU A 139 -12.10 -44.86 28.46
C LEU A 139 -11.77 -43.68 29.39
N GLY A 140 -11.71 -42.46 28.85
CA GLY A 140 -11.47 -41.24 29.61
C GLY A 140 -12.62 -40.93 30.56
N GLU A 141 -13.87 -41.16 30.14
CA GLU A 141 -15.07 -41.08 30.97
C GLU A 141 -15.07 -42.19 32.01
N GLU A 142 -14.72 -43.44 31.67
CA GLU A 142 -14.61 -44.55 32.64
C GLU A 142 -13.50 -44.32 33.66
N ILE A 143 -12.36 -43.76 33.24
CA ILE A 143 -11.27 -43.31 34.13
C ILE A 143 -11.74 -42.14 34.98
N SER A 144 -12.41 -41.15 34.39
CA SER A 144 -12.97 -40.01 35.10
C SER A 144 -14.01 -40.47 36.12
N ASP A 145 -14.89 -41.41 35.79
CA ASP A 145 -15.89 -42.02 36.69
C ASP A 145 -15.21 -42.88 37.76
N ALA A 146 -14.11 -43.57 37.42
CA ALA A 146 -13.31 -44.34 38.37
C ALA A 146 -12.49 -43.47 39.33
N ILE A 147 -12.06 -42.28 38.90
CA ILE A 147 -11.33 -41.29 39.70
C ILE A 147 -12.29 -40.38 40.48
N SER A 148 -13.44 -40.05 39.91
CA SER A 148 -14.50 -39.22 40.50
C SER A 148 -15.47 -40.02 41.38
N ARG A 149 -15.36 -41.36 41.39
CA ARG A 149 -15.78 -42.18 42.55
C ARG A 149 -15.13 -41.58 43.80
N PRO A 150 -15.90 -40.97 44.73
CA PRO A 150 -15.31 -40.05 45.69
C PRO A 150 -14.45 -40.82 46.70
N MET A 151 -13.13 -40.66 46.61
CA MET A 151 -12.24 -40.81 47.78
C MET A 151 -11.96 -39.47 48.46
N TYR A 152 -12.40 -38.35 47.88
CA TYR A 152 -12.39 -37.06 48.56
C TYR A 152 -13.46 -36.13 47.98
N THR A 153 -14.46 -35.83 48.79
CA THR A 153 -15.40 -34.74 48.57
C THR A 153 -14.69 -33.44 48.91
N GLY A 154 -14.50 -32.56 47.93
CA GLY A 154 -14.16 -31.14 48.17
C GLY A 154 -12.77 -30.73 47.69
N ALA A 155 -12.68 -29.44 47.34
CA ALA A 155 -11.52 -28.68 46.88
C ALA A 155 -11.26 -28.69 45.37
N ASN A 156 -11.96 -27.80 44.68
CA ASN A 156 -11.33 -26.57 44.17
C ASN A 156 -12.44 -25.58 43.85
N GLU A 157 -12.97 -24.95 44.91
CA GLU A 157 -13.62 -23.65 44.76
C GLU A 157 -12.52 -22.69 44.31
N VAL A 158 -12.72 -22.07 43.16
CA VAL A 158 -11.85 -20.99 42.66
C VAL A 158 -12.01 -19.83 43.64
N ASP A 159 -10.90 -19.24 44.08
CA ASP A 159 -10.94 -18.08 44.95
C ASP A 159 -11.36 -16.86 44.13
N GLU A 160 -12.63 -16.48 44.24
CA GLU A 160 -13.20 -15.33 43.52
C GLU A 160 -12.52 -14.01 43.90
N GLU A 161 -11.91 -13.93 45.09
CA GLU A 161 -11.22 -12.74 45.59
C GLU A 161 -9.91 -12.47 44.83
N GLU A 162 -9.15 -13.51 44.48
CA GLU A 162 -7.94 -13.40 43.63
C GLU A 162 -8.29 -12.90 42.22
N LEU A 163 -9.44 -13.33 41.70
CA LEU A 163 -9.93 -12.94 40.37
C LEU A 163 -10.35 -11.45 40.33
N ASP A 164 -10.99 -10.98 41.40
CA ASP A 164 -11.43 -9.60 41.51
C ASP A 164 -10.24 -8.63 41.69
N GLU A 165 -9.19 -9.03 42.42
CA GLU A 165 -7.95 -8.25 42.51
C GLU A 165 -7.24 -8.12 41.16
N GLU A 166 -7.21 -9.19 40.36
CA GLU A 166 -6.64 -9.16 39.01
C GLU A 166 -7.42 -8.20 38.09
N LEU A 167 -8.75 -8.18 38.22
CA LEU A 167 -9.62 -7.30 37.44
C LEU A 167 -9.43 -5.82 37.80
N ASP A 168 -9.28 -5.50 39.08
CA ASP A 168 -9.06 -4.12 39.54
C ASP A 168 -7.73 -3.54 39.08
N MET A 169 -6.67 -4.36 39.03
CA MET A 169 -5.36 -3.94 38.48
C MET A 169 -5.47 -3.52 37.01
N LEU A 170 -6.20 -4.29 36.19
CA LEU A 170 -6.42 -4.00 34.77
C LEU A 170 -7.19 -2.67 34.57
N ALA A 171 -8.16 -2.37 35.44
CA ALA A 171 -8.93 -1.14 35.36
C ALA A 171 -8.05 0.11 35.65
N GLN A 172 -7.10 -0.01 36.58
CA GLN A 172 -6.24 1.09 36.99
C GLN A 172 -5.18 1.46 35.93
N GLU A 173 -4.65 0.46 35.22
CA GLU A 173 -3.75 0.67 34.09
C GLU A 173 -4.41 1.49 32.97
N ALA A 174 -5.67 1.18 32.64
CA ALA A 174 -6.44 1.89 31.62
C ALA A 174 -6.65 3.39 31.98
N ALA A 175 -6.92 3.69 33.25
CA ALA A 175 -7.14 5.05 33.72
C ALA A 175 -5.86 5.92 33.70
N MET A 176 -4.69 5.35 34.00
CA MET A 176 -3.42 6.09 33.94
C MET A 176 -3.02 6.46 32.49
N GLY A 177 -3.33 5.60 31.52
CA GLY A 177 -3.12 5.88 30.09
C GLY A 177 -3.89 7.10 29.58
N GLU A 178 -5.08 7.36 30.12
CA GLU A 178 -5.90 8.53 29.75
C GLU A 178 -5.41 9.83 30.41
N ALA A 179 -4.93 9.78 31.65
CA ALA A 179 -4.41 10.95 32.37
C ALA A 179 -3.10 11.51 31.75
N ALA A 180 -2.24 10.64 31.20
CA ALA A 180 -1.00 11.04 30.52
C ALA A 180 -1.25 11.85 29.22
N ARG A 181 -2.42 11.69 28.60
CA ARG A 181 -2.80 12.43 27.38
C ARG A 181 -3.28 13.86 27.64
N GLN A 182 -3.74 14.19 28.86
CA GLN A 182 -4.30 15.51 29.17
C GLN A 182 -3.27 16.54 29.69
N THR A 183 -2.07 16.12 30.11
CA THR A 183 -1.06 17.02 30.71
C THR A 183 -0.07 17.64 29.72
N ALA A 184 -0.03 17.19 28.46
CA ALA A 184 0.91 17.67 27.43
C ALA A 184 0.55 19.05 26.81
N GLY A 185 -0.53 19.70 27.25
CA GLY A 185 -1.06 20.93 26.63
C GLY A 185 -0.57 22.27 27.19
N THR A 186 0.18 22.33 28.29
CA THR A 186 0.45 23.62 28.96
C THR A 186 1.83 23.72 29.61
N GLN A 187 2.88 24.02 28.83
CA GLN A 187 4.04 24.78 29.33
C GLN A 187 4.97 25.21 28.17
N ARG A 188 4.78 26.44 27.67
CA ARG A 188 5.81 27.16 26.93
C ARG A 188 6.82 27.68 27.96
N VAL A 189 8.02 27.09 28.00
CA VAL A 189 9.11 27.58 28.85
C VAL A 189 9.90 28.64 28.09
N SER A 190 10.00 29.85 28.65
CA SER A 190 10.78 30.97 28.11
C SER A 190 12.27 30.74 28.33
N LEU A 191 13.04 30.68 27.24
CA LEU A 191 14.50 30.55 27.28
C LEU A 191 15.19 31.91 27.46
N PRO A 192 16.37 31.95 28.11
CA PRO A 192 17.11 33.18 28.39
C PRO A 192 17.64 33.87 27.12
N SER A 193 17.75 35.21 27.18
CA SER A 193 18.13 36.04 26.04
C SER A 193 19.61 35.90 25.68
N ALA A 194 19.90 35.62 24.40
CA ALA A 194 21.26 35.42 23.90
C ALA A 194 22.05 36.74 23.73
N PRO A 195 23.40 36.73 23.88
CA PRO A 195 24.25 37.90 23.64
C PRO A 195 24.17 38.37 22.18
N SER A 196 24.09 39.69 21.99
CA SER A 196 24.07 40.35 20.68
C SER A 196 25.48 40.79 20.30
N ASP A 197 26.27 39.89 19.71
CA ASP A 197 27.47 40.26 18.97
C ASP A 197 27.42 39.67 17.55
N LYS A 198 27.52 40.55 16.55
CA LYS A 198 27.54 40.18 15.13
C LYS A 198 28.90 39.59 14.78
N ILE A 199 28.91 38.30 14.42
CA ILE A 199 30.06 37.65 13.77
C ILE A 199 29.62 37.19 12.38
N GLN A 200 30.43 37.51 11.38
CA GLN A 200 30.16 37.31 9.95
C GLN A 200 30.22 35.83 9.55
N ALA A 201 29.45 35.48 8.52
CA ALA A 201 29.19 34.13 8.06
C ALA A 201 30.37 33.47 7.32
N SER A 202 30.69 32.24 7.72
CA SER A 202 31.26 31.16 6.87
C SER A 202 31.52 29.93 7.76
N ASP A 203 30.58 28.95 7.79
CA ASP A 203 30.84 27.53 8.13
C ASP A 203 29.52 26.74 8.14
N LYS A 204 28.84 26.71 6.99
CA LYS A 204 27.72 25.78 6.72
C LYS A 204 28.13 24.63 5.81
N GLN A 205 29.44 24.43 5.60
CA GLN A 205 29.96 23.41 4.70
C GLN A 205 30.47 22.17 5.43
N GLU A 206 30.98 22.28 6.66
CA GLU A 206 31.48 21.11 7.42
C GLU A 206 30.35 20.24 8.01
N GLU A 207 29.23 20.81 8.48
CA GLU A 207 28.09 20.02 9.00
C GLU A 207 27.34 19.22 7.92
N GLN A 208 27.37 19.66 6.65
CA GLN A 208 26.72 18.92 5.55
C GLN A 208 27.60 17.79 5.01
N GLU A 209 28.92 17.90 5.10
CA GLU A 209 29.84 16.84 4.68
C GLU A 209 29.87 15.69 5.71
N GLU A 210 29.76 15.96 7.02
CA GLU A 210 29.65 14.90 8.05
C GLU A 210 28.31 14.12 7.96
N GLU A 211 27.18 14.79 7.69
CA GLU A 211 25.88 14.11 7.51
C GLU A 211 25.89 13.13 6.31
N ASP A 212 26.62 13.47 5.24
CA ASP A 212 26.73 12.64 4.03
C ASP A 212 27.63 11.39 4.24
N GLU A 213 28.62 11.45 5.14
CA GLU A 213 29.50 10.30 5.47
C GLU A 213 28.79 9.29 6.38
N ASP A 214 28.05 9.74 7.40
CA ASP A 214 27.33 8.88 8.34
C ASP A 214 26.18 8.11 7.64
N GLU A 215 25.46 8.75 6.70
CA GLU A 215 24.40 8.08 5.95
C GLU A 215 24.95 6.98 5.01
N ARG A 216 26.20 7.14 4.56
CA ARG A 216 26.91 6.13 3.77
C ARG A 216 27.30 4.92 4.61
N ALA A 217 27.83 5.13 5.80
CA ALA A 217 28.20 4.07 6.73
C ALA A 217 26.97 3.21 7.13
N LEU A 218 25.80 3.83 7.26
CA LEU A 218 24.55 3.13 7.60
C LEU A 218 24.05 2.21 6.46
N ARG A 219 24.19 2.63 5.19
CA ARG A 219 23.82 1.79 4.02
C ARG A 219 24.73 0.58 3.85
N GLU A 220 26.03 0.73 4.14
CA GLU A 220 26.99 -0.37 4.00
C GLU A 220 26.73 -1.47 5.04
N LEU A 221 26.41 -1.08 6.28
CA LEU A 221 26.07 -2.00 7.37
C LEU A 221 24.74 -2.74 7.12
N GLN A 222 23.78 -2.09 6.46
CA GLN A 222 22.53 -2.73 6.02
C GLN A 222 22.75 -3.75 4.89
N ALA A 223 23.65 -3.45 3.95
CA ALA A 223 23.99 -4.36 2.85
C ALA A 223 24.76 -5.60 3.33
N GLU A 224 25.59 -5.49 4.37
CA GLU A 224 26.35 -6.61 4.94
C GLU A 224 25.47 -7.59 5.74
N MET A 225 24.37 -7.11 6.35
CA MET A 225 23.41 -7.95 7.09
C MET A 225 22.36 -8.66 6.23
N GLY A 226 22.38 -8.47 4.89
CA GLY A 226 21.61 -9.30 3.95
C GLY A 226 20.08 -9.22 4.07
N LEU A 227 19.54 -8.02 4.32
CA LEU A 227 18.12 -7.68 4.09
C LEU A 227 17.96 -6.82 2.84
#